data_AF-A0A947JHA3-F1
#
_entry.id   AF-A0A947JHA3-F1
#
_cell.length_a   1.000
_cell.length_b   1.000
_cell.length_c   1.000
_cell.angle_alpha   90.00
_cell.angle_beta   90.00
_cell.angle_gamma   90.00
#
_symmetry.space_group_name_H-M   'P 1'
#
loop_
_entity.id
_entity.type
_entity.pdbx_description
1 polymer ?
#
loop_
_entity_poly.entity_id
_entity_poly.type
_entity_poly.pdbx_seq_one_letter_code
_entity_poly.pdbx_strand_id
1 'polypeptide(L)' 'MEALWNILKNTGDSNLSKHTVTLIPGDGTGPELANAARRCVDALDVEIAWEIADAGECAVEKYKTPLP' A
#
# COMPACT_ATOMS: atom_id res chain seq x y z
N MET A 1 5.80 -37.59 5.10
CA MET A 1 4.82 -36.48 5.24
C MET A 1 5.50 -35.19 5.69
N GLU A 2 6.26 -35.18 6.79
CA GLU A 2 7.05 -34.01 7.28
C GLU A 2 8.09 -33.48 6.26
N ALA A 3 8.85 -34.36 5.60
CA ALA A 3 9.91 -33.94 4.67
C ALA A 3 9.38 -33.26 3.39
N LEU A 4 8.22 -33.68 2.88
CA LEU A 4 7.56 -33.05 1.73
C LEU A 4 7.00 -31.67 2.09
N TRP A 5 6.52 -31.49 3.32
CA TRP A 5 6.07 -30.20 3.85
C TRP A 5 7.22 -29.17 3.94
N ASN A 6 8.40 -29.60 4.38
CA ASN A 6 9.59 -28.73 4.44
C ASN A 6 10.12 -28.36 3.05
N ILE A 7 9.99 -29.25 2.05
CA ILE A 7 10.36 -28.94 0.66
C ILE A 7 9.36 -27.94 0.06
N LEU A 8 8.06 -28.08 0.31
CA LEU A 8 7.06 -27.11 -0.14
C LEU A 8 7.27 -25.72 0.46
N LYS A 9 7.70 -25.61 1.74
CA LYS A 9 8.09 -24.32 2.33
C LYS A 9 9.38 -23.72 1.75
N ASN A 10 10.26 -24.54 1.19
CA ASN A 10 11.55 -24.09 0.64
C ASN A 10 11.51 -23.85 -0.88
N THR A 11 10.38 -24.14 -1.55
CA THR A 11 10.30 -24.13 -3.03
C THR A 11 9.06 -23.40 -3.55
N GLY A 12 8.86 -22.17 -3.06
CA GLY A 12 7.86 -21.18 -3.50
C GLY A 12 7.66 -20.16 -2.37
N ASP A 13 7.99 -18.87 -2.50
CA ASP A 13 7.56 -18.00 -3.59
C ASP A 13 8.71 -17.34 -4.35
N SER A 14 8.65 -17.50 -5.68
CA SER A 14 9.24 -16.61 -6.67
C SER A 14 8.89 -15.16 -6.35
N ASN A 15 9.85 -14.22 -6.40
CA ASN A 15 9.60 -12.79 -6.64
C ASN A 15 8.16 -12.32 -6.35
N LEU A 16 7.73 -12.31 -5.08
CA LEU A 16 6.57 -11.51 -4.69
C LEU A 16 7.08 -10.07 -4.82
N SER A 17 7.03 -9.55 -6.04
CA SER A 17 7.39 -8.18 -6.31
C SER A 17 6.36 -7.36 -5.58
N LYS A 18 6.69 -6.89 -4.37
CA LYS A 18 5.90 -5.92 -3.62
C LYS A 18 5.25 -4.96 -4.62
N HIS A 19 3.93 -5.03 -4.73
CA HIS A 19 3.24 -4.11 -5.62
C HIS A 19 3.34 -2.74 -4.99
N THR A 20 4.01 -1.81 -5.67
CA THR A 20 4.02 -0.41 -5.23
C THR A 20 2.64 0.17 -5.50
N VAL A 21 1.99 0.65 -4.45
CA VAL A 21 0.67 1.27 -4.53
C VAL A 21 0.79 2.67 -3.96
N THR A 22 0.42 3.66 -4.77
CA THR A 22 0.36 5.05 -4.34
C THR A 22 -0.95 5.31 -3.61
N LEU A 23 -0.88 5.62 -2.33
CA LEU A 23 -2.00 6.09 -1.53
C LEU A 23 -2.02 7.61 -1.53
N ILE A 24 -3.07 8.18 -2.10
CA ILE A 24 -3.39 9.60 -2.01
C ILE A 24 -4.39 9.75 -0.86
N PRO A 25 -4.02 10.36 0.28
CA PRO A 25 -4.93 10.50 1.42
C PRO A 25 -6.16 11.37 1.11
N GLY A 26 -6.03 12.33 0.19
CA GLY A 26 -7.05 13.32 -0.11
C GLY A 26 -7.20 14.38 0.98
N ASP A 27 -8.21 15.24 0.85
CA ASP A 27 -8.44 16.39 1.74
C ASP A 27 -9.68 16.21 2.63
N GLY A 28 -9.89 17.12 3.58
CA GLY A 28 -11.02 17.05 4.51
C GLY A 28 -10.96 15.80 5.40
N THR A 29 -11.95 14.91 5.27
CA THR A 29 -12.01 13.60 5.97
C THR A 29 -11.23 12.49 5.23
N GLY A 30 -10.59 12.82 4.10
CA GLY A 30 -9.80 11.90 3.29
C GLY A 30 -8.73 11.15 4.09
N PRO A 31 -7.84 11.82 4.85
CA PRO A 31 -6.75 11.15 5.56
C PRO A 31 -7.22 10.06 6.53
N GLU A 32 -8.30 10.28 7.25
CA GLU A 32 -8.87 9.30 8.19
C GLU A 32 -9.44 8.09 7.46
N LEU A 33 -10.18 8.32 6.36
CA LEU A 33 -10.77 7.28 5.53
C LEU A 33 -9.70 6.45 4.80
N ALA A 34 -8.69 7.11 4.23
CA ALA A 34 -7.57 6.48 3.56
C ALA A 34 -6.78 5.57 4.51
N ASN A 35 -6.52 6.02 5.74
CA ASN A 35 -5.85 5.21 6.74
C ASN A 35 -6.71 4.00 7.19
N ALA A 36 -8.04 4.18 7.31
CA ALA A 36 -8.95 3.08 7.61
C ALA A 36 -8.97 2.04 6.48
N ALA A 37 -9.03 2.48 5.23
CA ALA A 37 -8.97 1.60 4.06
C ALA A 37 -7.64 0.85 3.98
N ARG A 38 -6.50 1.56 4.17
CA ARG A 38 -5.17 0.95 4.21
C ARG A 38 -5.08 -0.16 5.26
N ARG A 39 -5.60 0.07 6.47
CA ARG A 39 -5.65 -0.97 7.52
C ARG A 39 -6.44 -2.21 7.12
N CYS A 40 -7.54 -2.05 6.40
CA CYS A 40 -8.32 -3.18 5.89
C CYS A 40 -7.53 -3.98 4.86
N VAL A 41 -6.79 -3.29 3.98
CA VAL A 41 -5.93 -3.92 2.97
C VAL A 41 -4.72 -4.61 3.62
N ASP A 42 -4.08 -3.98 4.59
CA ASP A 42 -2.95 -4.55 5.33
C ASP A 42 -3.34 -5.84 6.08
N ALA A 43 -4.62 -5.96 6.49
CA ALA A 43 -5.13 -7.16 7.14
C ALA A 43 -5.30 -8.38 6.21
N LEU A 44 -5.17 -8.18 4.88
CA LEU A 44 -5.23 -9.25 3.88
C LEU A 44 -3.90 -10.00 3.72
N ASP A 45 -2.84 -9.59 4.44
CA ASP A 45 -1.50 -10.19 4.37
C ASP A 45 -0.93 -10.24 2.94
N VAL A 46 -1.20 -9.20 2.15
CA VAL A 46 -0.68 -9.03 0.78
C VAL A 46 0.59 -8.18 0.79
N GLU A 47 1.58 -8.55 -0.03
CA GLU A 47 2.83 -7.79 -0.13
C GLU A 47 2.66 -6.47 -0.92
N ILE A 48 2.33 -5.39 -0.20
CA ILE A 48 2.20 -4.03 -0.76
C ILE A 48 3.32 -3.12 -0.23
N ALA A 49 3.90 -2.32 -1.11
CA ALA A 49 4.73 -1.17 -0.75
C ALA A 49 3.92 0.11 -0.94
N TRP A 50 3.56 0.75 0.18
CA TRP A 50 2.81 2.01 0.14
C TRP A 50 3.72 3.19 -0.16
N GLU A 51 3.37 3.95 -1.20
CA GLU A 51 3.92 5.27 -1.50
C GLU A 51 2.86 6.31 -1.17
N ILE A 52 3.19 7.36 -0.41
CA ILE A 52 2.23 8.43 -0.11
C ILE A 52 2.45 9.58 -1.08
N ALA A 53 1.39 10.03 -1.74
CA ALA A 53 1.42 11.20 -2.61
C ALA A 53 0.35 12.22 -2.20
N ASP A 54 0.72 13.50 -2.29
CA ASP A 54 -0.18 14.63 -2.04
C ASP A 54 -0.94 14.96 -3.34
N ALA A 55 -2.26 15.13 -3.25
CA ALA A 55 -3.07 15.65 -4.35
C ALA A 55 -4.26 16.42 -3.79
N GLY A 56 -4.77 17.40 -4.56
CA GLY A 56 -5.90 18.23 -4.15
C GLY A 56 -5.48 19.49 -3.40
N GLU A 57 -6.26 19.90 -2.41
CA GLU A 57 -6.08 21.16 -1.67
C GLU A 57 -4.72 21.21 -0.97
N CYS A 58 -4.34 20.15 -0.26
CA CYS A 58 -3.03 20.04 0.39
C CYS A 58 -1.85 20.19 -0.61
N ALA A 59 -2.01 19.69 -1.84
CA ALA A 59 -1.03 19.83 -2.89
C ALA A 59 -0.97 21.26 -3.45
N VAL A 60 -2.11 21.94 -3.59
CA VAL A 60 -2.14 23.35 -4.00
C VAL A 60 -1.43 24.24 -2.97
N GLU A 61 -1.68 24.01 -1.68
CA GLU A 61 -1.04 24.77 -0.61
C GLU A 61 0.49 24.66 -0.67
N LYS A 62 0.99 23.43 -0.86
CA LYS A 62 2.41 23.07 -0.81
C LYS A 62 3.16 23.31 -2.13
N TYR A 63 2.59 22.92 -3.25
CA TYR A 63 3.25 22.90 -4.56
C TYR A 63 2.70 23.94 -5.56
N LYS A 64 1.64 24.69 -5.20
CA LYS A 64 0.97 25.67 -6.07
C LYS A 64 0.32 25.05 -7.33
N THR A 65 0.11 23.75 -7.31
CA THR A 65 -0.57 22.95 -8.33
C THR A 65 -1.37 21.85 -7.63
N PRO A 66 -2.57 21.47 -8.12
CA PRO A 66 -3.36 20.39 -7.52
C PRO A 66 -2.74 19.00 -7.72
N LEU A 67 -1.79 18.86 -8.65
CA LEU A 67 -1.01 17.66 -8.90
C LEU A 67 0.47 18.09 -9.07
N PRO A 68 1.38 17.64 -8.20
CA PRO A 68 2.82 17.92 -8.30
C PRO A 68 3.51 17.16 -9.44
#